data_AF-M0ANE1-F1
#
_entry.id   AF-M0ANE1-F1
#
_cell.length_a   1.000
_cell.length_b   1.000
_cell.length_c   1.000
_cell.angle_alpha   90.00
_cell.angle_beta   90.00
_cell.angle_gamma   90.00
#
_symmetry.space_group_name_H-M   'P 1'
#
loop_
_entity.id
_entity.type
_entity.pdbx_description
1 polymer ?
#
loop_
_entity_poly.entity_id
_entity_poly.type
_entity_poly.pdbx_seq_one_letter_code
_entity_poly.pdbx_strand_id
1 'polypeptide(L)'
;MTPSATVIGRAESPEADLSESVRRLHDEQHAATPGYSERAHHLDRLRTTQALCNALELTPWQRDLALGVMDEIDLTEFGSQRAIPKVALVVIRHVVDVDRRAYFGLDDVDAQALSADRMDELFGQYRAHDITEESTFKRLAATHGLDTTSLNRLRRVLKSQLEDELPAYGRNPYRDPNLPATTDTDEGGADEGDGQPPSEE
;
A
#
# COMPACT_ATOMS: atom_id res chain seq x y z
N MET A 1 -19.44 42.24 24.26
CA MET A 1 -19.31 40.87 24.80
C MET A 1 -18.94 39.95 23.65
N THR A 2 -17.73 39.40 23.64
CA THR A 2 -17.35 38.33 22.71
C THR A 2 -17.36 37.02 23.50
N PRO A 3 -18.15 36.02 23.08
CA PRO A 3 -18.22 34.75 23.79
C PRO A 3 -16.90 33.99 23.61
N SER A 4 -16.33 33.56 24.74
CA SER A 4 -15.16 32.70 24.82
C SER A 4 -15.38 31.41 24.03
N ALA A 5 -14.37 31.02 23.27
CA ALA A 5 -14.26 29.69 22.69
C ALA A 5 -14.39 28.64 23.80
N THR A 6 -15.30 27.68 23.62
CA THR A 6 -15.46 26.54 24.53
C THR A 6 -14.20 25.66 24.44
N VAL A 7 -13.34 25.75 25.46
CA VAL A 7 -12.17 24.88 25.60
C VAL A 7 -12.64 23.58 26.25
N ILE A 8 -12.91 22.57 25.44
CA ILE A 8 -13.22 21.21 25.91
C ILE A 8 -11.91 20.42 25.98
N GLY A 9 -11.60 19.85 27.16
CA GLY A 9 -10.55 18.83 27.29
C GLY A 9 -9.22 19.28 27.92
N ARG A 10 -9.11 20.50 28.48
CA ARG A 10 -7.95 20.90 29.28
C ARG A 10 -8.30 20.88 30.76
N ALA A 11 -7.47 20.24 31.58
CA ALA A 11 -7.64 20.25 33.04
C ALA A 11 -7.58 21.70 33.57
N GLU A 12 -8.53 22.04 34.44
CA GLU A 12 -8.66 23.38 35.03
C GLU A 12 -7.60 23.63 36.13
N SER A 13 -6.99 22.57 36.66
CA SER A 13 -5.87 22.62 37.60
C SER A 13 -4.96 21.37 37.46
N PRO A 14 -3.72 21.41 37.98
CA PRO A 14 -2.80 20.27 37.97
C PRO A 14 -3.34 19.02 38.69
N GLU A 15 -4.18 19.21 39.71
CA GLU A 15 -4.82 18.13 40.47
C GLU A 15 -6.05 17.56 39.75
N ALA A 16 -6.62 18.32 38.80
CA ALA A 16 -7.69 17.88 37.91
C ALA A 16 -7.17 17.25 36.61
N ASP A 17 -5.84 17.20 36.43
CA ASP A 17 -5.21 16.54 35.28
C ASP A 17 -5.19 15.03 35.46
N LEU A 18 -5.51 14.30 34.39
CA LEU A 18 -5.54 12.84 34.42
C LEU A 18 -4.12 12.30 34.60
N SER A 19 -3.96 11.34 35.51
CA SER A 19 -2.65 10.72 35.76
C SER A 19 -2.11 10.04 34.50
N GLU A 20 -0.79 10.01 34.36
CA GLU A 20 -0.11 9.45 33.18
C GLU A 20 -0.47 7.98 32.94
N SER A 21 -0.64 7.19 34.00
CA SER A 21 -1.13 5.82 33.92
C SER A 21 -2.56 5.70 33.38
N VAL A 22 -3.45 6.66 33.67
CA VAL A 22 -4.83 6.68 33.16
C VAL A 22 -4.84 7.14 31.70
N ARG A 23 -3.99 8.10 31.32
CA ARG A 23 -3.78 8.45 29.91
C ARG A 23 -3.29 7.25 29.11
N ARG A 24 -2.23 6.58 29.59
CA ARG A 24 -1.70 5.37 28.97
C ARG A 24 -2.74 4.25 28.91
N LEU A 25 -3.52 4.04 29.97
CA LEU A 25 -4.61 3.05 29.98
C LEU A 25 -5.73 3.40 29.01
N HIS A 26 -6.09 4.68 28.87
CA HIS A 26 -7.12 5.12 27.92
C HIS A 26 -6.62 5.04 26.47
N ASP A 27 -5.34 5.34 26.25
CA ASP A 27 -4.66 5.13 24.96
C ASP A 27 -4.54 3.63 24.62
N GLU A 28 -4.42 2.77 25.64
CA GLU A 28 -4.31 1.30 25.51
C GLU A 28 -5.67 0.56 25.55
N GLN A 29 -6.76 1.16 26.05
CA GLN A 29 -8.06 0.49 26.24
C GLN A 29 -9.27 1.31 25.74
N HIS A 30 -9.62 1.11 24.48
CA HIS A 30 -11.03 1.04 24.07
C HIS A 30 -11.39 -0.40 23.75
N ALA A 31 -11.92 -1.12 24.74
CA ALA A 31 -12.36 -2.52 24.63
C ALA A 31 -13.44 -2.76 23.55
N ALA A 32 -14.06 -1.70 23.02
CA ALA A 32 -15.04 -1.77 21.94
C ALA A 32 -14.44 -1.79 20.53
N THR A 33 -13.10 -1.70 20.39
CA THR A 33 -12.47 -1.67 19.05
C THR A 33 -11.28 -2.63 18.89
N PRO A 34 -11.44 -3.95 19.15
CA PRO A 34 -10.45 -4.93 18.71
C PRO A 34 -10.06 -4.71 17.24
N GLY A 35 -8.77 -4.82 16.93
CA GLY A 35 -8.25 -4.61 15.58
C GLY A 35 -8.30 -3.15 15.08
N TYR A 36 -8.56 -2.15 15.93
CA TYR A 36 -8.49 -0.74 15.50
C TYR A 36 -7.09 -0.33 15.06
N SER A 37 -6.07 -0.69 15.84
CA SER A 37 -4.67 -0.35 15.55
C SER A 37 -4.22 -0.96 14.22
N GLU A 38 -4.54 -2.23 13.99
CA GLU A 38 -4.25 -2.94 12.74
C GLU A 38 -4.96 -2.28 11.55
N ARG A 39 -6.26 -2.00 11.66
CA ARG A 39 -7.01 -1.29 10.60
C ARG A 39 -6.50 0.12 10.38
N ALA A 40 -6.16 0.86 11.43
CA ALA A 40 -5.63 2.20 11.32
C ALA A 40 -4.27 2.20 10.62
N HIS A 41 -3.38 1.27 10.99
CA HIS A 41 -2.08 1.09 10.35
C HIS A 41 -2.21 0.64 8.89
N HIS A 42 -3.14 -0.29 8.60
CA HIS A 42 -3.49 -0.71 7.24
C HIS A 42 -3.97 0.46 6.38
N LEU A 43 -4.90 1.28 6.91
CA LEU A 43 -5.39 2.46 6.22
C LEU A 43 -4.31 3.53 6.05
N ASP A 44 -3.44 3.73 7.03
CA ASP A 44 -2.31 4.66 6.93
C ASP A 44 -1.33 4.24 5.83
N ARG A 45 -1.05 2.92 5.73
CA ARG A 45 -0.27 2.31 4.66
C ARG A 45 -0.84 2.62 3.27
N LEU A 46 -2.13 2.38 3.07
CA LEU A 46 -2.79 2.64 1.78
C LEU A 46 -2.88 4.15 1.47
N ARG A 47 -3.23 4.99 2.45
CA ARG A 47 -3.32 6.45 2.28
C ARG A 47 -1.97 7.08 1.95
N THR A 48 -0.91 6.67 2.64
CA THR A 48 0.45 7.15 2.36
C THR A 48 0.89 6.74 0.96
N THR A 49 0.61 5.51 0.55
CA THR A 49 0.91 5.02 -0.80
C THR A 49 0.16 5.84 -1.84
N GLN A 50 -1.15 6.04 -1.66
CA GLN A 50 -1.98 6.86 -2.54
C GLN A 50 -1.44 8.29 -2.68
N ALA A 51 -1.03 8.91 -1.57
CA ALA A 51 -0.45 10.25 -1.57
C ALA A 51 0.85 10.31 -2.39
N LEU A 52 1.72 9.30 -2.27
CA LEU A 52 2.95 9.19 -3.05
C LEU A 52 2.67 8.96 -4.54
N CYS A 53 1.70 8.09 -4.88
CA CYS A 53 1.29 7.88 -6.27
C CYS A 53 0.76 9.15 -6.91
N ASN A 54 -0.05 9.93 -6.19
CA ASN A 54 -0.55 11.22 -6.66
C ASN A 54 0.58 12.25 -6.82
N ALA A 55 1.53 12.28 -5.88
CA ALA A 55 2.68 13.19 -5.96
C ALA A 55 3.61 12.87 -7.15
N LEU A 56 3.66 11.61 -7.57
CA LEU A 56 4.42 11.13 -8.73
C LEU A 56 3.61 11.10 -10.03
N GLU A 57 2.37 11.59 -10.01
CA GLU A 57 1.49 11.65 -11.20
C GLU A 57 1.33 10.30 -11.92
N LEU A 58 1.28 9.19 -11.16
CA LEU A 58 1.16 7.85 -11.73
C LEU A 58 -0.19 7.66 -12.45
N THR A 59 -0.19 6.77 -13.45
CA THR A 59 -1.44 6.41 -14.13
C THR A 59 -2.38 5.68 -13.15
N PRO A 60 -3.70 5.72 -13.39
CA PRO A 60 -4.66 5.01 -12.53
C PRO A 60 -4.33 3.52 -12.38
N TRP A 61 -3.87 2.88 -13.46
CA TRP A 61 -3.47 1.48 -13.45
C TRP A 61 -2.24 1.21 -12.55
N GLN A 62 -1.17 2.00 -12.71
CA GLN A 62 0.03 1.88 -11.88
C GLN A 62 -0.28 2.12 -10.39
N ARG A 63 -1.20 3.05 -10.11
CA ARG A 63 -1.64 3.34 -8.75
C ARG A 63 -2.38 2.16 -8.14
N ASP A 64 -3.30 1.53 -8.87
CA ASP A 64 -4.06 0.39 -8.38
C ASP A 64 -3.13 -0.83 -8.13
N LEU A 65 -2.14 -1.06 -9.00
CA LEU A 65 -1.09 -2.07 -8.78
C LEU A 65 -0.24 -1.76 -7.55
N ALA A 66 0.20 -0.50 -7.39
CA ALA A 66 1.01 -0.11 -6.22
C ALA A 66 0.24 -0.27 -4.91
N LEU A 67 -1.06 0.06 -4.90
CA LEU A 67 -1.92 -0.16 -3.75
C LEU A 67 -2.11 -1.66 -3.46
N GLY A 68 -2.30 -2.49 -4.49
CA GLY A 68 -2.51 -3.93 -4.33
C GLY A 68 -1.28 -4.60 -3.76
N VAL A 69 -0.11 -4.28 -4.31
CA VAL A 69 1.17 -4.75 -3.77
C VAL A 69 1.35 -4.29 -2.33
N MET A 70 1.10 -3.00 -2.04
CA MET A 70 1.23 -2.51 -0.66
C MET A 70 0.23 -3.15 0.30
N ASP A 71 -0.90 -3.66 -0.19
CA ASP A 71 -1.91 -4.33 0.63
C ASP A 71 -1.45 -5.73 1.06
N GLU A 72 -0.85 -6.48 0.14
CA GLU A 72 -0.49 -7.89 0.32
C GLU A 72 0.89 -8.10 0.96
N ILE A 73 1.85 -7.20 0.71
CA ILE A 73 3.23 -7.41 1.20
C ILE A 73 3.32 -7.41 2.72
N ASP A 74 4.24 -8.24 3.23
CA ASP A 74 4.63 -8.22 4.64
C ASP A 74 5.74 -7.19 4.88
N LEU A 75 5.39 -6.13 5.60
CA LEU A 75 6.33 -5.07 5.98
C LEU A 75 7.41 -5.55 6.97
N THR A 76 7.18 -6.64 7.71
CA THR A 76 8.13 -7.14 8.72
C THR A 76 9.42 -7.69 8.10
N GLU A 77 9.32 -8.28 6.91
CA GLU A 77 10.44 -8.78 6.10
C GLU A 77 11.42 -7.68 5.65
N PHE A 78 10.96 -6.41 5.62
CA PHE A 78 11.84 -5.26 5.35
C PHE A 78 12.67 -4.85 6.58
N GLY A 79 12.46 -5.52 7.73
CA GLY A 79 13.23 -5.37 8.95
C GLY A 79 13.21 -3.94 9.49
N SER A 80 14.39 -3.40 9.77
CA SER A 80 14.55 -2.03 10.29
C SER A 80 14.15 -0.93 9.31
N GLN A 81 13.91 -1.26 8.04
CA GLN A 81 13.56 -0.30 6.98
C GLN A 81 12.08 -0.38 6.55
N ARG A 82 11.23 -1.00 7.36
CA ARG A 82 9.78 -1.16 7.15
C ARG A 82 8.94 0.13 7.19
N ALA A 83 9.56 1.30 7.09
CA ALA A 83 8.84 2.56 7.08
C ALA A 83 7.95 2.63 5.84
N ILE A 84 6.64 2.82 6.03
CA ILE A 84 5.62 2.82 4.97
C ILE A 84 6.06 3.67 3.76
N PRO A 85 6.51 4.93 3.90
CA PRO A 85 6.90 5.74 2.74
C PRO A 85 8.08 5.17 1.95
N LYS A 86 9.05 4.54 2.63
CA LYS A 86 10.22 3.95 1.97
C LYS A 86 9.80 2.75 1.12
N VAL A 87 9.03 1.83 1.71
CA VAL A 87 8.58 0.63 1.03
C VAL A 87 7.65 0.99 -0.12
N ALA A 88 6.73 1.94 0.08
CA ALA A 88 5.85 2.43 -0.98
C ALA A 88 6.63 3.00 -2.19
N LEU A 89 7.69 3.78 -1.98
CA LEU A 89 8.53 4.28 -3.09
C LEU A 89 9.23 3.14 -3.85
N VAL A 90 9.66 2.09 -3.15
CA VAL A 90 10.26 0.90 -3.77
C VAL A 90 9.23 0.13 -4.59
N VAL A 91 8.02 -0.04 -4.06
CA VAL A 91 6.89 -0.65 -4.76
C VAL A 91 6.53 0.14 -6.01
N ILE A 92 6.36 1.46 -5.90
CA ILE A 92 6.03 2.34 -7.03
C ILE A 92 7.08 2.20 -8.14
N ARG A 93 8.38 2.24 -7.79
CA ARG A 93 9.43 2.00 -8.78
C ARG A 93 9.24 0.64 -9.45
N HIS A 94 9.01 -0.41 -8.67
CA HIS A 94 8.88 -1.75 -9.21
C HIS A 94 7.69 -1.90 -10.16
N VAL A 95 6.53 -1.35 -9.79
CA VAL A 95 5.32 -1.35 -10.62
C VAL A 95 5.56 -0.62 -11.94
N VAL A 96 6.15 0.57 -11.87
CA VAL A 96 6.47 1.37 -13.06
C VAL A 96 7.51 0.67 -13.94
N ASP A 97 8.50 -0.02 -13.35
CA ASP A 97 9.45 -0.85 -14.09
C ASP A 97 8.76 -2.02 -14.83
N VAL A 98 7.75 -2.65 -14.20
CA VAL A 98 7.00 -3.76 -14.80
C VAL A 98 6.10 -3.25 -15.93
N ASP A 99 5.32 -2.20 -15.67
CA ASP A 99 4.43 -1.58 -16.66
C ASP A 99 5.20 -1.08 -17.90
N ARG A 100 6.37 -0.47 -17.70
CA ARG A 100 7.24 -0.03 -18.81
C ARG A 100 7.82 -1.21 -19.59
N ARG A 101 8.21 -2.31 -18.91
CA ARG A 101 8.71 -3.52 -19.60
C ARG A 101 7.64 -4.14 -20.48
N ALA A 102 6.42 -4.26 -19.96
CA ALA A 102 5.27 -4.73 -20.73
C ALA A 102 4.97 -3.81 -21.92
N TYR A 103 4.98 -2.48 -21.73
CA TYR A 103 4.74 -1.50 -22.80
C TYR A 103 5.76 -1.61 -23.95
N PHE A 104 7.04 -1.79 -23.62
CA PHE A 104 8.10 -1.98 -24.64
C PHE A 104 8.20 -3.42 -25.16
N GLY A 105 7.34 -4.34 -24.68
CA GLY A 105 7.35 -5.75 -25.07
C GLY A 105 8.64 -6.49 -24.65
N LEU A 106 9.38 -5.97 -23.66
CA LEU A 106 10.65 -6.55 -23.22
C LEU A 106 10.50 -7.93 -22.59
N ASP A 107 9.29 -8.29 -22.13
CA ASP A 107 9.02 -9.58 -21.50
C ASP A 107 8.88 -10.72 -22.53
N ASP A 108 8.50 -10.43 -23.78
CA ASP A 108 8.33 -11.40 -24.88
C ASP A 108 9.52 -11.43 -25.86
N VAL A 109 10.54 -10.62 -25.58
CA VAL A 109 11.70 -10.45 -26.45
C VAL A 109 12.69 -11.61 -26.26
N ASP A 110 12.90 -12.39 -27.32
CA ASP A 110 13.99 -13.36 -27.36
C ASP A 110 15.34 -12.62 -27.53
N ALA A 111 16.06 -12.51 -26.41
CA ALA A 111 17.38 -11.89 -26.35
C ALA A 111 18.41 -12.56 -27.28
N GLN A 112 18.21 -13.81 -27.70
CA GLN A 112 19.09 -14.50 -28.65
C GLN A 112 18.75 -14.19 -30.12
N ALA A 113 17.54 -13.72 -30.40
CA ALA A 113 17.08 -13.38 -31.75
C ALA A 113 17.29 -11.90 -32.12
N LEU A 114 17.53 -11.04 -31.13
CA LEU A 114 17.77 -9.61 -31.33
C LEU A 114 19.23 -9.31 -31.72
N SER A 115 19.40 -8.34 -32.63
CA SER A 115 20.71 -7.74 -32.84
C SER A 115 21.14 -6.88 -31.65
N ALA A 116 22.45 -6.79 -31.41
CA ALA A 116 23.01 -5.95 -30.34
C ALA A 116 22.54 -4.48 -30.44
N ASP A 117 22.49 -3.92 -31.66
CA ASP A 117 22.05 -2.54 -31.88
C ASP A 117 20.58 -2.32 -31.48
N ARG A 118 19.70 -3.29 -31.77
CA ARG A 118 18.28 -3.21 -31.41
C ARG A 118 18.06 -3.40 -29.91
N MET A 119 18.88 -4.24 -29.29
CA MET A 119 18.90 -4.42 -27.84
C MET A 119 19.33 -3.12 -27.13
N ASP A 120 20.42 -2.49 -27.59
CA ASP A 120 20.92 -1.22 -27.04
C ASP A 120 19.90 -0.08 -27.19
N GLU A 121 19.18 -0.01 -28.31
CA GLU A 121 18.13 0.99 -28.52
C GLU A 121 16.97 0.83 -27.52
N LEU A 122 16.47 -0.39 -27.32
CA LEU A 122 15.38 -0.68 -26.39
C LEU A 122 15.79 -0.40 -24.93
N PHE A 123 17.01 -0.80 -24.54
CA PHE A 123 17.54 -0.48 -23.21
C PHE A 123 17.76 1.02 -23.02
N GLY A 124 18.19 1.73 -24.06
CA GLY A 124 18.32 3.19 -24.05
C GLY A 124 16.99 3.89 -23.82
N GLN A 125 15.95 3.48 -24.53
CA GLN A 125 14.59 4.02 -24.37
C GLN A 125 14.01 3.72 -22.99
N TYR A 126 14.21 2.50 -22.47
CA TYR A 126 13.79 2.13 -21.11
C TYR A 126 14.49 3.00 -20.06
N ARG A 127 15.82 3.14 -20.13
CA ARG A 127 16.62 3.93 -19.18
C ARG A 127 16.25 5.41 -19.20
N ALA A 128 15.97 5.96 -20.38
CA ALA A 128 15.60 7.36 -20.54
C ALA A 128 14.28 7.69 -19.81
N HIS A 129 13.44 6.69 -19.57
CA HIS A 129 12.20 6.86 -18.84
C HIS A 129 12.20 6.13 -17.49
N ASP A 130 13.35 5.86 -16.87
CA ASP A 130 13.37 5.33 -15.50
C ASP A 130 12.81 6.39 -14.53
N ILE A 131 11.77 6.02 -13.76
CA ILE A 131 11.14 6.92 -12.77
C ILE A 131 12.14 7.40 -11.71
N THR A 132 13.21 6.64 -11.46
CA THR A 132 14.26 7.04 -10.53
C THR A 132 15.07 8.24 -11.01
N GLU A 133 15.02 8.56 -12.30
CA GLU A 133 15.68 9.75 -12.85
C GLU A 133 14.86 11.03 -12.68
N GLU A 134 13.55 10.90 -12.42
CA GLU A 134 12.65 12.03 -12.24
C GLU A 134 12.96 12.83 -10.96
N SER A 135 12.96 14.16 -11.09
CA SER A 135 13.32 15.07 -9.99
C SER A 135 12.39 14.93 -8.77
N THR A 136 11.11 14.65 -9.01
CA THR A 136 10.10 14.44 -7.97
C THR A 136 10.39 13.16 -7.19
N PHE A 137 10.70 12.06 -7.87
CA PHE A 137 11.06 10.80 -7.22
C PHE A 137 12.34 10.96 -6.39
N LYS A 138 13.40 11.57 -6.95
CA LYS A 138 14.65 11.83 -6.23
C LYS A 138 14.43 12.64 -4.95
N ARG A 139 13.58 13.66 -5.01
CA ARG A 139 13.23 14.50 -3.86
C ARG A 139 12.48 13.72 -2.77
N LEU A 140 11.48 12.92 -3.16
CA LEU A 140 10.71 12.09 -2.23
C LEU A 140 11.58 11.00 -1.59
N ALA A 141 12.40 10.32 -2.39
CA ALA A 141 13.36 9.33 -1.91
C ALA A 141 14.34 9.94 -0.89
N ALA A 142 14.91 11.11 -1.19
CA ALA A 142 15.78 11.82 -0.25
C ALA A 142 15.06 12.22 1.05
N THR A 143 13.82 12.72 0.94
CA THR A 143 13.00 13.13 2.10
C THR A 143 12.76 11.97 3.06
N HIS A 144 12.59 10.76 2.53
CA HIS A 144 12.38 9.57 3.34
C HIS A 144 13.68 8.79 3.63
N GLY A 145 14.86 9.30 3.25
CA GLY A 145 16.14 8.65 3.51
C GLY A 145 16.32 7.32 2.77
N LEU A 146 15.86 7.29 1.51
CA LEU A 146 16.01 6.17 0.58
C LEU A 146 17.13 6.50 -0.41
N ASP A 147 18.30 5.91 -0.21
CA ASP A 147 19.43 5.98 -1.15
C ASP A 147 19.37 4.84 -2.18
N THR A 148 20.22 4.89 -3.21
CA THR A 148 20.24 3.86 -4.27
C THR A 148 20.54 2.45 -3.73
N THR A 149 21.34 2.33 -2.68
CA THR A 149 21.75 1.04 -2.10
C THR A 149 20.59 0.39 -1.35
N SER A 150 19.98 1.13 -0.44
CA SER A 150 18.80 0.74 0.32
C SER A 150 17.63 0.46 -0.62
N LEU A 151 17.42 1.29 -1.64
CA LEU A 151 16.39 1.06 -2.66
C LEU A 151 16.61 -0.29 -3.37
N ASN A 152 17.82 -0.58 -3.85
CA ASN A 152 18.10 -1.85 -4.51
C ASN A 152 17.99 -3.05 -3.56
N ARG A 153 18.35 -2.89 -2.28
CA ARG A 153 18.19 -3.93 -1.26
C ARG A 153 16.71 -4.21 -0.99
N LEU A 154 15.91 -3.18 -0.74
CA LEU A 154 14.47 -3.32 -0.46
C LEU A 154 13.73 -3.89 -1.68
N ARG A 155 14.15 -3.52 -2.91
CA ARG A 155 13.60 -4.10 -4.14
C ARG A 155 13.82 -5.61 -4.23
N ARG A 156 14.95 -6.15 -3.75
CA ARG A 156 15.19 -7.60 -3.72
C ARG A 156 14.25 -8.31 -2.75
N VAL A 157 14.03 -7.73 -1.57
CA VAL A 157 13.07 -8.25 -0.58
C VAL A 157 11.65 -8.22 -1.13
N LEU A 158 11.27 -7.12 -1.78
CA LEU A 158 9.98 -7.01 -2.45
C LEU A 158 9.80 -8.12 -3.48
N LYS A 159 10.79 -8.33 -4.35
CA LYS A 159 10.73 -9.38 -5.38
C LYS A 159 10.64 -10.80 -4.83
N SER A 160 11.17 -11.07 -3.64
CA SER A 160 11.04 -12.40 -3.03
C SER A 160 9.66 -12.64 -2.42
N GLN A 161 8.87 -11.60 -2.19
CA GLN A 161 7.50 -11.71 -1.70
C GLN A 161 6.46 -11.75 -2.80
N LEU A 162 6.78 -11.23 -4.00
CA LEU A 162 5.85 -11.16 -5.11
C LEU A 162 5.90 -12.44 -5.94
N GLU A 163 4.71 -12.91 -6.33
CA GLU A 163 4.53 -13.92 -7.38
C GLU A 163 4.75 -13.29 -8.77
N ASP A 164 4.60 -14.08 -9.84
CA ASP A 164 4.89 -13.62 -11.21
C ASP A 164 3.94 -12.50 -11.70
N GLU A 165 2.71 -12.43 -11.16
CA GLU A 165 1.71 -11.41 -11.49
C GLU A 165 1.54 -10.40 -10.35
N LEU A 166 1.43 -9.11 -10.69
CA LEU A 166 1.24 -8.06 -9.69
C LEU A 166 -0.24 -7.94 -9.29
N PRO A 167 -0.56 -7.95 -7.98
CA PRO A 167 -1.93 -7.80 -7.51
C PRO A 167 -2.44 -6.38 -7.77
N ALA A 168 -3.65 -6.26 -8.32
CA ALA A 168 -4.33 -4.99 -8.57
C ALA A 168 -5.38 -4.71 -7.49
N TYR A 169 -5.32 -3.52 -6.87
CA TYR A 169 -6.28 -3.12 -5.84
C TYR A 169 -7.65 -2.83 -6.47
N GLY A 170 -8.64 -3.69 -6.21
CA GLY A 170 -10.04 -3.47 -6.57
C GLY A 170 -10.38 -3.49 -8.07
N ARG A 171 -9.40 -3.68 -8.97
CA ARG A 171 -9.61 -3.89 -10.41
C ARG A 171 -9.06 -5.24 -10.83
N ASN A 172 -9.94 -6.20 -11.03
CA ASN A 172 -9.58 -7.44 -11.71
C ASN A 172 -9.40 -7.14 -13.23
N PRO A 173 -8.21 -7.40 -13.82
CA PRO A 173 -7.97 -7.17 -15.26
C PRO A 173 -8.88 -7.99 -16.18
N TYR A 174 -9.50 -9.05 -15.67
CA TYR A 174 -10.46 -9.90 -16.39
C TYR A 174 -11.93 -9.48 -16.17
N ARG A 175 -12.18 -8.35 -15.49
CA ARG A 175 -13.54 -7.89 -15.16
C ARG A 175 -13.92 -6.67 -16.00
N ASP A 176 -15.10 -6.75 -16.62
CA ASP A 176 -15.66 -5.64 -17.39
C ASP A 176 -15.87 -4.41 -16.48
N PRO A 177 -15.30 -3.24 -16.82
CA PRO A 177 -15.45 -1.99 -16.07
C PRO A 177 -16.91 -1.52 -15.88
N ASN A 178 -17.84 -2.01 -16.71
CA ASN A 178 -19.26 -1.66 -16.62
C ASN A 178 -20.04 -2.51 -15.61
N LEU A 179 -19.42 -3.55 -15.02
CA LEU A 179 -20.09 -4.38 -14.02
C LEU A 179 -20.00 -3.74 -12.62
N PRO A 180 -21.10 -3.69 -11.85
CA PRO A 180 -21.11 -3.12 -10.50
C PRO A 180 -20.09 -3.83 -9.61
N ALA A 181 -19.36 -3.10 -8.77
CA ALA A 181 -18.35 -3.69 -7.88
C ALA A 181 -19.00 -4.73 -6.95
N THR A 182 -18.44 -5.94 -6.91
CA THR A 182 -18.82 -6.94 -5.91
C THR A 182 -18.18 -6.48 -4.61
N THR A 183 -18.98 -5.89 -3.73
CA THR A 183 -18.60 -5.79 -2.31
C THR A 183 -18.57 -7.21 -1.77
N ASP A 184 -17.39 -7.73 -1.47
CA ASP A 184 -17.26 -8.92 -0.64
C ASP A 184 -17.77 -8.54 0.75
N THR A 185 -19.08 -8.68 0.95
CA THR A 185 -19.65 -8.75 2.29
C THR A 185 -19.22 -10.10 2.84
N ASP A 186 -18.14 -10.07 3.62
CA ASP A 186 -17.74 -11.17 4.49
C ASP A 186 -18.84 -11.36 5.55
N GLU A 187 -19.91 -12.09 5.19
CA GLU A 187 -20.88 -12.65 6.14
C GLU A 187 -20.36 -14.00 6.64
N GLY A 188 -19.29 -13.94 7.42
CA GLY A 188 -18.88 -15.00 8.31
C GLY A 188 -19.69 -14.95 9.63
N GLY A 189 -20.79 -15.71 9.68
CA GLY A 189 -21.18 -16.49 10.87
C GLY A 189 -22.12 -15.84 11.91
N ALA A 190 -23.34 -16.38 12.02
CA ALA A 190 -23.95 -16.69 13.30
C ALA A 190 -24.89 -17.91 13.18
N ASP A 191 -24.64 -18.82 14.11
CA ASP A 191 -25.08 -20.19 14.30
C ASP A 191 -26.54 -20.35 14.79
N GLU A 192 -27.03 -21.60 14.67
CA GLU A 192 -28.06 -22.28 15.48
C GLU A 192 -29.50 -21.75 15.57
N GLY A 193 -30.41 -22.55 15.00
CA GLY A 193 -31.85 -22.55 15.26
C GLY A 193 -32.42 -23.94 15.02
N ASP A 194 -32.20 -24.81 16.00
CA ASP A 194 -32.74 -26.17 16.15
C ASP A 194 -34.27 -26.21 15.90
N GLY A 195 -34.72 -27.20 15.14
CA GLY A 195 -36.10 -27.26 14.62
C GLY A 195 -36.43 -28.58 13.94
N GLN A 196 -36.28 -29.68 14.67
CA GLN A 196 -36.73 -31.00 14.26
C GLN A 196 -38.25 -31.03 13.97
N PRO A 197 -38.71 -31.51 12.80
CA PRO A 197 -40.13 -31.76 12.60
C PRO A 197 -40.54 -33.08 13.27
N PRO A 198 -41.77 -33.18 13.83
CA PRO A 198 -42.26 -34.43 14.40
C PRO A 198 -42.56 -35.44 13.30
N SER A 199 -42.05 -36.65 13.45
CA SER A 199 -42.45 -37.81 12.67
C SER A 199 -43.86 -38.22 13.09
N GLU A 200 -44.83 -38.10 12.19
CA GLU A 200 -46.10 -38.85 12.25
C GLU A 200 -45.95 -40.13 11.42
N GLU A 201 -46.01 -41.29 12.10
CA GLU A 201 -46.74 -42.54 11.75
C GLU A 201 -46.25 -43.72 12.61
#